data_AF-A0A0Q7P2Y5-F1
#
_entry.id   AF-A0A0Q7P2Y5-F1
#
_cell.length_a   1.000
_cell.length_b   1.000
_cell.length_c   1.000
_cell.angle_alpha   90.00
_cell.angle_beta   90.00
_cell.angle_gamma   90.00
#
_symmetry.space_group_name_H-M   'P 1'
#
loop_
_entity.id
_entity.type
_entity.pdbx_description
1 polymer ?
#
loop_
_entity_poly.entity_id
_entity_poly.type
_entity_poly.pdbx_seq_one_letter_code
_entity_poly.pdbx_strand_id
1 'polypeptide(L)'
;MSDPLHTEWANTDRGVPKYVLNAEIQSAPCDASSFLKLMNEAYEAIPEKFRSEAVISLDGDLHDRPVLKMFYHEQEARGSQLEFNELARQLKGIPHTTPEKGKVLYDLILNGRYEKCIELGFASGVGSVYMASALERNGVGHLTSVDTHEAYKRQPLASETIKRFSLEHRVDLVFHEISYTWFLMDALERGITFDFCFLDGAHTWDVDGMAFSLLERVLTPGGLIVFDDLDWCYANSPTMSKIPVPERMRQTPAVRKIFELLVKPNPLFCDVYEIEGMGVAKKLP
;
A
#
# COMPACT_ATOMS: atom_id res chain seq x y z
N MET A 1 31.00 36.86 2.35
CA MET A 1 29.73 36.21 2.72
C MET A 1 30.11 34.79 3.09
N SER A 2 30.00 34.47 4.38
CA SER A 2 30.24 33.11 4.87
C SER A 2 29.20 32.17 4.26
N ASP A 3 29.62 30.96 3.93
CA ASP A 3 28.73 29.88 3.51
C ASP A 3 27.76 29.58 4.67
N PRO A 4 26.44 29.79 4.53
CA PRO A 4 25.48 29.66 5.64
C PRO A 4 25.18 28.20 6.02
N LEU A 5 25.79 27.23 5.32
CA LEU A 5 25.55 25.81 5.49
C LEU A 5 26.86 25.10 5.86
N HIS A 6 26.93 24.56 7.07
CA HIS A 6 28.03 23.70 7.49
C HIS A 6 27.50 22.31 7.86
N THR A 7 28.12 21.27 7.32
CA THR A 7 27.76 19.87 7.58
C THR A 7 28.72 19.27 8.60
N GLU A 8 28.18 18.61 9.62
CA GLU A 8 28.97 17.84 10.58
C GLU A 8 28.29 16.51 10.93
N TRP A 9 29.03 15.60 11.54
CA TRP A 9 28.48 14.36 12.09
C TRP A 9 28.24 14.55 13.57
N ALA A 10 26.97 14.40 14.02
CA ALA A 10 26.65 14.41 15.44
C ALA A 10 26.22 13.02 15.91
N ASN A 11 26.68 12.64 17.10
CA ASN A 11 26.19 11.44 17.78
C ASN A 11 24.88 11.78 18.50
N THR A 12 23.84 11.02 18.20
CA THR A 12 22.56 11.11 18.91
C THR A 12 22.62 10.39 20.26
N ASP A 13 21.66 10.63 21.15
CA ASP A 13 21.53 9.95 22.46
C ASP A 13 21.46 8.42 22.37
N ARG A 14 21.26 7.86 21.16
CA ARG A 14 21.23 6.42 20.88
C ARG A 14 22.53 5.89 20.24
N GLY A 15 23.57 6.71 20.11
CA GLY A 15 24.89 6.30 19.61
C GLY A 15 24.98 6.07 18.10
N VAL A 16 23.94 6.44 17.33
CA VAL A 16 23.97 6.38 15.85
C VAL A 16 24.44 7.73 15.31
N PRO A 17 25.53 7.78 14.50
CA PRO A 17 25.96 9.00 13.83
C PRO A 17 24.89 9.42 12.81
N LYS A 18 24.41 10.65 12.89
CA LYS A 18 23.55 11.23 11.84
C LYS A 18 24.31 12.35 11.13
N TYR A 19 24.06 12.48 9.83
CA TYR A 19 24.53 13.63 9.06
C TYR A 19 23.70 14.85 9.49
N VAL A 20 24.35 15.80 10.16
CA VAL A 20 23.68 17.02 10.63
C VAL A 20 24.09 18.15 9.71
N LEU A 21 23.08 18.74 9.06
CA LEU A 21 23.25 20.01 8.38
C LEU A 21 22.94 21.10 9.40
N ASN A 22 23.99 21.77 9.88
CA ASN A 22 23.85 22.98 10.68
C ASN A 22 23.70 24.14 9.72
N ALA A 23 22.46 24.58 9.55
CA ALA A 23 22.19 25.86 8.93
C ALA A 23 22.29 26.92 10.03
N GLU A 24 23.33 27.76 10.01
CA GLU A 24 23.39 28.96 10.86
C GLU A 24 22.38 29.97 10.30
N ILE A 25 21.09 29.72 10.54
CA ILE A 25 20.03 30.64 10.16
C ILE A 25 20.03 31.77 11.18
N GLN A 26 20.86 32.80 10.94
CA GLN A 26 21.00 33.98 11.80
C GLN A 26 19.66 34.69 12.10
N SER A 27 18.63 34.45 11.28
CA SER A 27 17.24 34.79 11.55
C SER A 27 16.30 33.93 10.70
N ALA A 28 15.40 33.17 11.32
CA ALA A 28 14.37 32.44 10.56
C ALA A 28 13.49 33.42 9.80
N PRO A 29 13.20 33.19 8.49
CA PRO A 29 12.29 34.05 7.75
C PRO A 29 10.96 34.26 8.48
N CYS A 30 10.43 35.48 8.43
CA CYS A 30 9.23 35.88 9.18
C CYS A 30 7.96 35.15 8.71
N ASP A 31 7.97 34.57 7.51
CA ASP A 31 6.85 33.85 6.91
C ASP A 31 7.21 32.38 6.59
N ALA A 32 6.20 31.52 6.60
CA ALA A 32 6.36 30.07 6.43
C ALA A 32 6.88 29.67 5.05
N SER A 33 6.57 30.43 3.99
CA SER A 33 6.96 30.09 2.62
C SER A 33 8.47 30.26 2.42
N SER A 34 9.00 31.39 2.88
CA SER A 34 10.44 31.67 2.86
C SER A 34 11.24 30.67 3.71
N PHE A 35 10.69 30.24 4.85
CA PHE A 35 11.29 29.21 5.70
C PHE A 35 11.34 27.84 5.01
N LEU A 36 10.23 27.39 4.41
CA LEU A 36 10.18 26.11 3.67
C LEU A 36 11.14 26.11 2.47
N LYS A 37 11.26 27.23 1.76
CA LYS A 37 12.18 27.35 0.64
C LYS A 37 13.63 27.15 1.10
N LEU A 38 14.04 27.83 2.17
CA LEU A 38 15.37 27.71 2.75
C LEU A 38 15.65 26.27 3.22
N MET A 39 14.68 25.63 3.88
CA MET A 39 14.80 24.24 4.33
C MET A 39 14.92 23.25 3.16
N ASN A 40 14.18 23.48 2.07
CA ASN A 40 14.28 22.67 0.85
C ASN A 40 15.63 22.85 0.14
N GLU A 41 16.14 24.08 0.02
CA GLU A 41 17.47 24.37 -0.54
C GLU A 41 18.57 23.70 0.29
N ALA A 42 18.45 23.77 1.62
CA ALA A 42 19.36 23.11 2.56
C ALA A 42 19.32 21.58 2.40
N TYR A 43 18.14 20.98 2.28
CA TYR A 43 17.98 19.53 2.07
C TYR A 43 18.49 19.06 0.70
N GLU A 44 18.31 19.84 -0.36
CA GLU A 44 18.86 19.53 -1.68
C GLU A 44 20.39 19.58 -1.73
N ALA A 45 21.03 20.39 -0.88
CA ALA A 45 22.48 20.42 -0.73
C ALA A 45 23.04 19.13 -0.10
N ILE A 46 22.20 18.34 0.58
CA ILE A 46 22.61 17.06 1.17
C ILE A 46 22.80 16.03 0.05
N PRO A 47 23.96 15.34 -0.03
CA PRO A 47 24.16 14.28 -1.00
C PRO A 47 23.06 13.22 -0.88
N GLU A 48 22.52 12.78 -2.02
CA GLU A 48 21.33 11.92 -2.09
C GLU A 48 21.39 10.70 -1.15
N LYS A 49 22.54 10.03 -1.08
CA LYS A 49 22.78 8.87 -0.21
C LYS A 49 22.64 9.11 1.30
N PHE A 50 22.58 10.37 1.75
CA PHE A 50 22.49 10.74 3.16
C PHE A 50 21.16 11.44 3.51
N ARG A 51 20.30 11.70 2.52
CA ARG A 51 19.06 12.48 2.72
C ARG A 51 18.07 11.80 3.67
N SER A 52 17.96 10.48 3.62
CA SER A 52 17.08 9.69 4.50
C SER A 52 17.52 9.67 5.97
N GLU A 53 18.80 9.95 6.24
CA GLU A 53 19.38 9.94 7.58
C GLU A 53 19.63 11.35 8.13
N ALA A 54 19.48 12.36 7.28
CA ALA A 54 19.75 13.74 7.61
C ALA A 54 18.74 14.29 8.62
N VAL A 55 19.26 15.02 9.61
CA VAL A 55 18.46 15.83 10.52
C VAL A 55 18.91 17.27 10.38
N ILE A 56 17.97 18.17 10.12
CA ILE A 56 18.25 19.60 10.07
C ILE A 56 18.06 20.14 11.49
N SER A 57 19.17 20.51 12.12
CA SER A 57 19.19 21.18 13.42
C SER A 57 19.10 22.69 13.19
N LEU A 58 18.25 23.37 13.96
CA LEU A 58 18.09 24.82 13.90
C LEU A 58 18.39 25.42 15.27
N ASP A 59 19.20 26.47 15.32
CA ASP A 59 19.51 27.15 16.58
C ASP A 59 18.27 27.87 17.17
N GLY A 60 17.98 27.64 18.45
CA GLY A 60 16.97 28.35 19.25
C GLY A 60 15.60 27.67 19.39
N ASP A 61 14.60 28.40 19.90
CA ASP A 61 13.18 28.00 20.12
C ASP A 61 12.40 27.67 18.80
N LEU A 62 13.13 27.38 17.71
CA LEU A 62 12.59 27.12 16.37
C LEU A 62 12.13 25.67 16.17
N HIS A 63 12.50 24.74 17.06
CA HIS A 63 12.17 23.31 16.95
C HIS A 63 10.66 23.00 17.04
N ASP A 64 9.85 23.86 17.67
CA ASP A 64 8.42 23.58 17.92
C ASP A 64 7.45 24.27 16.94
N ARG A 65 7.95 24.71 15.78
CA ARG A 65 7.08 25.35 14.77
C ARG A 65 6.35 24.30 13.92
N PRO A 66 5.02 24.41 13.73
CA PRO A 66 4.24 23.59 12.79
C PRO A 66 4.86 23.48 11.38
N VAL A 67 5.63 24.49 10.98
CA VAL A 67 6.33 24.53 9.68
C VAL A 67 7.45 23.47 9.58
N LEU A 68 8.14 23.15 10.66
CA LEU A 68 9.13 22.06 10.67
C LEU A 68 8.46 20.69 10.52
N LYS A 69 7.35 20.46 11.24
CA LYS A 69 6.55 19.24 11.09
C LYS A 69 6.06 19.08 9.65
N MET A 70 5.59 20.18 9.05
CA MET A 70 5.17 20.21 7.66
C MET A 70 6.32 19.90 6.70
N PHE A 71 7.50 20.49 6.91
CA PHE A 71 8.70 20.19 6.13
C PHE A 71 9.10 18.71 6.21
N TYR A 72 9.16 18.13 7.41
CA TYR A 72 9.51 16.71 7.58
C TYR A 72 8.47 15.78 6.96
N HIS A 73 7.16 16.09 7.08
CA HIS A 73 6.11 15.36 6.38
C HIS A 73 6.23 15.48 4.85
N GLU A 74 6.58 16.65 4.32
CA GLU A 74 6.84 16.85 2.89
C GLU A 74 8.03 16.01 2.41
N GLN A 75 9.13 15.96 3.16
CA GLN A 75 10.29 15.11 2.79
C GLN A 75 9.97 13.62 2.91
N GLU A 76 9.22 13.21 3.93
CA GLU A 76 8.79 11.82 4.09
C GLU A 76 7.89 11.39 2.93
N ALA A 77 6.92 12.23 2.56
CA ALA A 77 6.04 12.01 1.41
C ALA A 77 6.81 12.01 0.08
N ARG A 78 7.83 12.87 -0.06
CA ARG A 78 8.70 12.87 -1.23
C ARG A 78 9.55 11.59 -1.30
N GLY A 79 10.07 11.14 -0.17
CA GLY A 79 10.82 9.89 -0.06
C GLY A 79 9.96 8.68 -0.43
N SER A 80 8.72 8.61 0.08
CA SER A 80 7.78 7.53 -0.26
C SER A 80 7.40 7.54 -1.73
N GLN A 81 7.22 8.73 -2.33
CA GLN A 81 6.95 8.84 -3.74
C GLN A 81 8.13 8.36 -4.61
N LEU A 82 9.36 8.69 -4.24
CA LEU A 82 10.56 8.25 -4.97
C LEU A 82 10.75 6.73 -4.89
N GLU A 83 10.62 6.16 -3.69
CA GLU A 83 10.67 4.70 -3.49
C GLU A 83 9.58 3.99 -4.27
N PHE A 84 8.35 4.51 -4.22
CA PHE A 84 7.24 3.95 -5.00
C PHE A 84 7.51 4.00 -6.51
N ASN A 85 7.99 5.13 -7.03
CA ASN A 85 8.28 5.28 -8.45
C ASN A 85 9.34 4.27 -8.93
N GLU A 86 10.37 4.03 -8.11
CA GLU A 86 11.39 3.04 -8.39
C GLU A 86 10.84 1.62 -8.32
N LEU A 87 10.03 1.31 -7.32
CA LEU A 87 9.31 0.04 -7.17
C LEU A 87 8.45 -0.26 -8.41
N ALA A 88 7.60 0.69 -8.81
CA ALA A 88 6.75 0.58 -9.99
C ALA A 88 7.56 0.41 -11.29
N ARG A 89 8.69 1.11 -11.41
CA ARG A 89 9.62 0.96 -12.55
C ARG A 89 10.20 -0.45 -12.62
N GLN A 90 10.56 -1.05 -11.48
CA GLN A 90 11.14 -2.39 -11.42
C GLN A 90 10.11 -3.51 -11.67
N LEU A 91 8.84 -3.28 -11.30
CA LEU A 91 7.71 -4.19 -11.55
C LEU A 91 7.15 -4.10 -12.97
N LYS A 92 7.52 -3.06 -13.73
CA LYS A 92 7.05 -2.83 -15.10
C LYS A 92 7.24 -4.08 -15.98
N GLY A 93 6.16 -4.49 -16.65
CA GLY A 93 6.15 -5.62 -17.58
C GLY A 93 5.72 -6.95 -16.96
N ILE A 94 5.54 -7.02 -15.64
CA ILE A 94 4.85 -8.12 -14.98
C ILE A 94 3.33 -7.83 -15.05
N PRO A 95 2.48 -8.79 -15.46
CA PRO A 95 1.05 -8.56 -15.70
C PRO A 95 0.26 -8.31 -14.40
N HIS A 96 -1.03 -7.96 -14.57
CA HIS A 96 -2.06 -7.74 -13.54
C HIS A 96 -2.05 -6.32 -12.96
N THR A 97 -1.67 -6.13 -11.70
CA THR A 97 -1.82 -4.85 -10.98
C THR A 97 -1.02 -3.73 -11.64
N THR A 98 -1.71 -2.66 -12.08
CA THR A 98 -1.05 -1.49 -12.67
C THR A 98 -0.36 -0.64 -11.60
N PRO A 99 0.60 0.23 -11.96
CA PRO A 99 1.22 1.17 -11.02
C PRO A 99 0.20 2.07 -10.30
N GLU A 100 -0.84 2.52 -10.99
CA GLU A 100 -1.86 3.40 -10.42
C GLU A 100 -2.63 2.69 -9.29
N LYS A 101 -3.08 1.46 -9.55
CA LYS A 101 -3.71 0.62 -8.52
C LYS A 101 -2.75 0.25 -7.40
N GLY A 102 -1.52 -0.11 -7.75
CA GLY A 102 -0.44 -0.38 -6.81
C GLY A 102 -0.17 0.79 -5.87
N LYS A 103 -0.26 2.04 -6.37
CA LYS A 103 -0.11 3.26 -5.57
C LYS A 103 -1.21 3.40 -4.53
N VAL A 104 -2.45 3.13 -4.91
CA VAL A 104 -3.58 3.15 -3.98
C VAL A 104 -3.35 2.14 -2.86
N LEU A 105 -3.02 0.89 -3.17
CA LEU A 105 -2.75 -0.15 -2.16
C LEU A 105 -1.59 0.25 -1.24
N TYR A 106 -0.49 0.73 -1.82
CA TYR A 106 0.69 1.18 -1.08
C TYR A 106 0.34 2.33 -0.12
N ASP A 107 -0.36 3.36 -0.59
CA ASP A 107 -0.72 4.53 0.22
C ASP A 107 -1.74 4.19 1.30
N LEU A 108 -2.73 3.35 1.01
CA LEU A 108 -3.72 2.94 2.01
C LEU A 108 -3.05 2.19 3.17
N ILE A 109 -2.10 1.30 2.89
CA ILE A 109 -1.36 0.58 3.92
C ILE A 109 -0.39 1.51 4.67
N LEU A 110 0.37 2.33 3.94
CA LEU A 110 1.33 3.26 4.53
C LEU A 110 0.64 4.22 5.51
N ASN A 111 -0.48 4.82 5.10
CA ASN A 111 -1.20 5.81 5.90
C ASN A 111 -2.09 5.17 6.98
N GLY A 112 -2.72 4.03 6.67
CA GLY A 112 -3.60 3.31 7.60
C GLY A 112 -2.85 2.53 8.68
N ARG A 113 -1.55 2.27 8.47
CA ARG A 113 -0.68 1.48 9.37
C ARG A 113 -1.26 0.11 9.73
N TYR A 114 -1.91 -0.54 8.76
CA TYR A 114 -2.43 -1.89 8.91
C TYR A 114 -1.30 -2.90 9.12
N GLU A 115 -1.54 -3.93 9.91
CA GLU A 115 -0.53 -4.92 10.31
C GLU A 115 -0.87 -6.35 9.89
N LYS A 116 -2.16 -6.71 9.80
CA LYS A 116 -2.63 -8.04 9.42
C LYS A 116 -3.38 -7.94 8.11
N CYS A 117 -2.63 -7.94 7.02
CA CYS A 117 -3.17 -7.79 5.68
C CYS A 117 -3.49 -9.16 5.07
N ILE A 118 -4.57 -9.23 4.28
CA ILE A 118 -4.88 -10.37 3.41
C ILE A 118 -5.10 -9.92 1.97
N GLU A 119 -4.58 -10.69 1.03
CA GLU A 119 -4.82 -10.55 -0.42
C GLU A 119 -5.48 -11.84 -0.93
N LEU A 120 -6.57 -11.69 -1.70
CA LEU A 120 -7.27 -12.79 -2.34
C LEU A 120 -7.10 -12.67 -3.86
N GLY A 121 -6.29 -13.56 -4.43
CA GLY A 121 -5.85 -13.54 -5.82
C GLY A 121 -4.55 -12.76 -5.99
N PHE A 122 -3.42 -13.46 -6.05
CA PHE A 122 -2.10 -12.80 -6.14
C PHE A 122 -1.41 -12.97 -7.48
N ALA A 123 -1.82 -13.95 -8.29
CA ALA A 123 -1.25 -14.23 -9.60
C ALA A 123 0.31 -14.26 -9.60
N SER A 124 0.96 -13.24 -10.19
CA SER A 124 2.42 -13.11 -10.26
C SER A 124 3.04 -12.30 -9.11
N GLY A 125 2.26 -11.91 -8.10
CA GLY A 125 2.74 -11.24 -6.88
C GLY A 125 2.99 -9.74 -6.98
N VAL A 126 2.48 -9.06 -8.02
CA VAL A 126 2.72 -7.61 -8.22
C VAL A 126 2.00 -6.79 -7.14
N GLY A 127 0.70 -7.04 -6.91
CA GLY A 127 -0.06 -6.45 -5.81
C GLY A 127 0.57 -6.74 -4.46
N SER A 128 0.98 -7.99 -4.24
CA SER A 128 1.68 -8.43 -3.02
C SER A 128 2.95 -7.61 -2.76
N VAL A 129 3.77 -7.34 -3.78
CA VAL A 129 4.99 -6.53 -3.62
C VAL A 129 4.67 -5.09 -3.26
N TYR A 130 3.66 -4.45 -3.88
CA TYR A 130 3.26 -3.08 -3.49
C TYR A 130 2.82 -3.02 -2.03
N MET A 131 1.96 -3.95 -1.61
CA MET A 131 1.46 -3.99 -0.23
C MET A 131 2.58 -4.32 0.77
N ALA A 132 3.40 -5.33 0.49
CA ALA A 132 4.53 -5.72 1.33
C ALA A 132 5.60 -4.62 1.45
N SER A 133 5.82 -3.83 0.39
CA SER A 133 6.74 -2.69 0.45
C SER A 133 6.22 -1.59 1.39
N ALA A 134 4.91 -1.35 1.42
CA ALA A 134 4.31 -0.41 2.36
C ALA A 134 4.42 -0.91 3.81
N LEU A 135 4.20 -2.21 4.05
CA LEU A 135 4.42 -2.86 5.35
C LEU A 135 5.87 -2.76 5.81
N GLU A 136 6.82 -3.04 4.91
CA GLU A 136 8.25 -2.92 5.19
C GLU A 136 8.61 -1.49 5.59
N ARG A 137 8.10 -0.49 4.87
CA ARG A 137 8.29 0.92 5.21
C ARG A 137 7.67 1.30 6.55
N ASN A 138 6.50 0.75 6.88
CA ASN A 138 5.89 0.92 8.20
C ASN A 138 6.71 0.27 9.34
N GLY A 139 7.65 -0.62 9.00
CA GLY A 139 8.46 -1.41 9.91
C GLY A 139 7.72 -2.60 10.53
N VAL A 140 6.41 -2.72 10.31
CA VAL A 140 5.51 -3.67 10.97
C VAL A 140 4.51 -4.27 9.99
N GLY A 141 3.90 -5.37 10.42
CA GLY A 141 2.85 -6.03 9.67
C GLY A 141 3.32 -7.11 8.70
N HIS A 142 2.35 -7.88 8.24
CA HIS A 142 2.51 -9.05 7.39
C HIS A 142 1.32 -9.20 6.44
N LEU A 143 1.59 -9.73 5.24
CA LEU A 143 0.60 -10.01 4.21
C LEU A 143 0.41 -11.53 4.07
N THR A 144 -0.80 -12.01 4.29
CA THR A 144 -1.21 -13.36 3.86
C THR A 144 -1.83 -13.25 2.47
N SER A 145 -1.18 -13.84 1.47
CA SER A 145 -1.56 -13.73 0.08
C SER A 145 -2.04 -15.10 -0.42
N VAL A 146 -3.31 -15.20 -0.79
CA VAL A 146 -4.01 -16.47 -1.04
C VAL A 146 -4.46 -16.56 -2.49
N ASP A 147 -4.09 -17.64 -3.18
CA ASP A 147 -4.54 -17.95 -4.54
C ASP A 147 -4.69 -19.46 -4.69
N THR A 148 -5.33 -19.89 -5.78
CA THR A 148 -5.46 -21.29 -6.13
C THR A 148 -4.14 -21.87 -6.64
N HIS A 149 -4.07 -23.20 -6.76
CA HIS A 149 -2.94 -23.88 -7.41
C HIS A 149 -2.71 -23.45 -8.87
N GLU A 150 -3.67 -22.79 -9.52
CA GLU A 150 -3.46 -22.19 -10.86
C GLU A 150 -2.36 -21.12 -10.85
N ALA A 151 -2.10 -20.48 -9.71
CA ALA A 151 -1.02 -19.51 -9.56
C ALA A 151 0.37 -20.11 -9.82
N TYR A 152 0.56 -21.43 -9.64
CA TYR A 152 1.82 -22.10 -10.00
C TYR A 152 2.15 -22.04 -11.50
N LYS A 153 1.16 -21.75 -12.36
CA LYS A 153 1.35 -21.65 -13.80
C LYS A 153 1.76 -20.24 -14.25
N ARG A 154 1.81 -19.28 -13.32
CA ARG A 154 2.17 -17.88 -13.61
C ARG A 154 3.66 -17.75 -13.83
N GLN A 155 4.04 -16.81 -14.70
CA GLN A 155 5.43 -16.46 -14.97
C GLN A 155 5.58 -14.94 -14.99
N PRO A 156 6.43 -14.35 -14.13
CA PRO A 156 7.15 -15.00 -13.03
C PRO A 156 6.19 -15.59 -11.97
N LEU A 157 6.69 -16.55 -11.18
CA LEU A 157 5.99 -17.05 -10.01
C LEU A 157 6.00 -15.96 -8.92
N ALA A 158 4.92 -15.84 -8.15
CA ALA A 158 4.82 -14.82 -7.09
C ALA A 158 6.01 -14.84 -6.12
N SER A 159 6.50 -16.01 -5.74
CA SER A 159 7.67 -16.14 -4.86
C SER A 159 8.96 -15.58 -5.47
N GLU A 160 9.12 -15.68 -6.79
CA GLU A 160 10.28 -15.10 -7.51
C GLU A 160 10.17 -13.59 -7.57
N THR A 161 8.97 -13.07 -7.85
CA THR A 161 8.68 -11.63 -7.84
C THR A 161 8.96 -11.05 -6.45
N ILE A 162 8.43 -11.64 -5.39
CA ILE A 162 8.62 -11.17 -4.00
C ILE A 162 10.10 -11.22 -3.59
N LYS A 163 10.79 -12.33 -3.88
CA LYS A 163 12.20 -12.51 -3.57
C LYS A 163 13.10 -11.48 -4.25
N ARG A 164 12.75 -11.03 -5.46
CA ARG A 164 13.49 -9.97 -6.17
C ARG A 164 13.57 -8.67 -5.36
N PHE A 165 12.60 -8.42 -4.48
CA PHE A 165 12.55 -7.23 -3.62
C PHE A 165 12.94 -7.51 -2.17
N SER A 166 13.39 -8.73 -1.84
CA SER A 166 13.75 -9.14 -0.47
C SER A 166 12.60 -8.97 0.53
N LEU A 167 11.37 -9.30 0.12
CA LEU A 167 10.15 -9.13 0.91
C LEU A 167 9.57 -10.46 1.43
N GLU A 168 10.31 -11.57 1.35
CA GLU A 168 9.82 -12.89 1.78
C GLU A 168 9.45 -12.92 3.28
N HIS A 169 10.06 -12.07 4.10
CA HIS A 169 9.73 -11.96 5.53
C HIS A 169 8.43 -11.19 5.82
N ARG A 170 7.81 -10.57 4.80
CA ARG A 170 6.55 -9.83 4.92
C ARG A 170 5.36 -10.54 4.28
N VAL A 171 5.59 -11.63 3.55
CA VAL A 171 4.53 -12.27 2.75
C VAL A 171 4.49 -13.77 2.97
N ASP A 172 3.33 -14.27 3.41
CA ASP A 172 2.99 -15.68 3.37
C ASP A 172 2.19 -15.96 2.10
N LEU A 173 2.77 -16.74 1.18
CA LEU A 173 2.03 -17.25 0.02
C LEU A 173 1.28 -18.53 0.38
N VAL A 174 -0.04 -18.50 0.22
CA VAL A 174 -0.93 -19.63 0.46
C VAL A 174 -1.53 -20.08 -0.87
N PHE A 175 -1.12 -21.26 -1.31
CA PHE A 175 -1.70 -21.94 -2.47
C PHE A 175 -2.80 -22.87 -1.98
N HIS A 176 -4.06 -22.53 -2.25
CA HIS A 176 -5.21 -23.28 -1.81
C HIS A 176 -5.73 -24.20 -2.92
N GLU A 177 -6.08 -25.44 -2.60
CA GLU A 177 -6.50 -26.43 -3.61
C GLU A 177 -7.88 -26.11 -4.22
N ILE A 178 -8.80 -25.53 -3.44
CA ILE A 178 -10.17 -25.20 -3.87
C ILE A 178 -10.30 -23.72 -4.25
N SER A 179 -10.33 -22.82 -3.26
CA SER A 179 -10.42 -21.36 -3.47
C SER A 179 -10.07 -20.61 -2.19
N TYR A 180 -9.89 -19.29 -2.28
CA TYR A 180 -9.71 -18.45 -1.09
C TYR A 180 -10.94 -18.45 -0.16
N THR A 181 -12.15 -18.79 -0.62
CA THR A 181 -13.32 -18.87 0.27
C THR A 181 -13.22 -20.01 1.28
N TRP A 182 -12.50 -21.09 0.93
CA TRP A 182 -12.19 -22.18 1.86
C TRP A 182 -11.10 -21.78 2.85
N PHE A 183 -10.06 -21.08 2.39
CA PHE A 183 -9.09 -20.47 3.31
C PHE A 183 -9.77 -19.53 4.33
N LEU A 184 -10.71 -18.70 3.89
CA LEU A 184 -11.45 -17.81 4.78
C LEU A 184 -12.37 -18.56 5.75
N MET A 185 -12.93 -19.71 5.36
CA MET A 185 -13.65 -20.60 6.27
C MET A 185 -12.72 -21.12 7.37
N ASP A 186 -11.54 -21.63 7.00
CA ASP A 186 -10.52 -22.09 7.96
C ASP A 186 -10.07 -20.95 8.88
N ALA A 187 -9.92 -19.74 8.35
CA ALA A 187 -9.59 -18.55 9.14
C ALA A 187 -10.66 -18.26 10.20
N LEU A 188 -11.94 -18.37 9.86
CA LEU A 188 -13.04 -18.22 10.82
C LEU A 188 -13.02 -19.29 11.90
N GLU A 189 -12.82 -20.56 11.53
CA GLU A 189 -12.73 -21.66 12.50
C GLU A 189 -11.58 -21.48 13.49
N ARG A 190 -10.48 -20.88 13.02
CA ARG A 190 -9.27 -20.61 13.82
C ARG A 190 -9.28 -19.27 14.54
N GLY A 191 -10.29 -18.42 14.30
CA GLY A 191 -10.35 -17.06 14.85
C GLY A 191 -9.25 -16.13 14.34
N ILE A 192 -8.76 -16.35 13.11
CA ILE A 192 -7.81 -15.47 12.44
C ILE A 192 -8.55 -14.22 11.95
N THR A 193 -7.96 -13.05 12.18
CA THR A 193 -8.53 -11.75 11.81
C THR A 193 -7.53 -10.89 11.05
N PHE A 194 -8.05 -10.03 10.19
CA PHE A 194 -7.27 -9.11 9.36
C PHE A 194 -7.76 -7.66 9.58
N ASP A 195 -6.89 -6.68 9.42
CA ASP A 195 -7.22 -5.25 9.49
C ASP A 195 -7.17 -4.56 8.12
N PHE A 196 -6.65 -5.24 7.10
CA PHE A 196 -6.71 -4.82 5.69
C PHE A 196 -6.96 -6.02 4.79
N CYS A 197 -7.88 -5.89 3.83
CA CYS A 197 -8.24 -6.94 2.88
C CYS A 197 -8.22 -6.38 1.45
N PHE A 198 -7.53 -7.05 0.54
CA PHE A 198 -7.58 -6.78 -0.89
C PHE A 198 -8.21 -7.97 -1.62
N LEU A 199 -9.32 -7.74 -2.31
CA LEU A 199 -10.06 -8.73 -3.09
C LEU A 199 -9.87 -8.47 -4.59
N ASP A 200 -8.94 -9.21 -5.19
CA ASP A 200 -8.65 -9.27 -6.64
C ASP A 200 -8.89 -10.71 -7.13
N GLY A 201 -10.12 -11.17 -6.87
CA GLY A 201 -10.47 -12.58 -6.84
C GLY A 201 -10.94 -13.16 -8.18
N ALA A 202 -12.05 -13.89 -8.11
CA ALA A 202 -12.55 -14.64 -9.28
C ALA A 202 -13.36 -13.77 -10.24
N HIS A 203 -13.76 -12.59 -9.79
CA HIS A 203 -14.64 -11.66 -10.50
C HIS A 203 -15.99 -12.28 -10.87
N THR A 204 -16.49 -13.18 -10.02
CA THR A 204 -17.82 -13.80 -10.15
C THR A 204 -18.70 -13.49 -8.94
N TRP A 205 -20.00 -13.37 -9.19
CA TRP A 205 -20.97 -12.97 -8.17
C TRP A 205 -21.01 -13.92 -6.97
N ASP A 206 -20.96 -15.22 -7.26
CA ASP A 206 -21.05 -16.31 -6.31
C ASP A 206 -19.78 -16.47 -5.47
N VAL A 207 -18.60 -16.37 -6.08
CA VAL A 207 -17.34 -16.59 -5.36
C VAL A 207 -16.93 -15.33 -4.59
N ASP A 208 -16.86 -14.17 -5.25
CA ASP A 208 -16.43 -12.93 -4.59
C ASP A 208 -17.52 -12.39 -3.64
N GLY A 209 -18.80 -12.67 -3.91
CA GLY A 209 -19.88 -12.33 -2.99
C GLY A 209 -19.82 -13.13 -1.69
N MET A 210 -19.46 -14.42 -1.78
CA MET A 210 -19.18 -15.24 -0.62
C MET A 210 -17.88 -14.79 0.08
N ALA A 211 -16.84 -14.47 -0.68
CA ALA A 211 -15.59 -13.95 -0.14
C ALA A 211 -15.82 -12.67 0.67
N PHE A 212 -16.57 -11.70 0.14
CA PHE A 212 -16.96 -10.51 0.88
C PHE A 212 -17.69 -10.86 2.19
N SER A 213 -18.68 -11.77 2.14
CA SER A 213 -19.44 -12.17 3.32
C SER A 213 -18.56 -12.80 4.42
N LEU A 214 -17.50 -13.50 4.03
CA LEU A 214 -16.52 -14.08 4.95
C LEU A 214 -15.50 -13.02 5.43
N LEU A 215 -15.01 -12.17 4.52
CA LEU A 215 -14.10 -11.07 4.81
C LEU A 215 -14.70 -10.11 5.83
N GLU A 216 -15.98 -9.75 5.69
CA GLU A 216 -16.70 -8.93 6.68
C GLU A 216 -16.57 -9.50 8.09
N ARG A 217 -16.55 -10.82 8.25
CA ARG A 217 -16.48 -11.50 9.56
C ARG A 217 -15.07 -11.62 10.11
N VAL A 218 -14.06 -11.79 9.25
CA VAL A 218 -12.64 -11.84 9.69
C VAL A 218 -12.00 -10.46 9.80
N LEU A 219 -12.61 -9.43 9.20
CA LEU A 219 -12.12 -8.05 9.27
C LEU A 219 -12.39 -7.45 10.65
N THR A 220 -11.34 -6.90 11.27
CA THR A 220 -11.45 -6.22 12.57
C THR A 220 -12.22 -4.89 12.45
N PRO A 221 -12.85 -4.41 13.53
CA PRO A 221 -13.40 -3.06 13.55
C PRO A 221 -12.35 -2.02 13.16
N GLY A 222 -12.74 -1.02 12.36
CA GLY A 222 -11.82 -0.02 11.79
C GLY A 222 -10.97 -0.51 10.61
N GLY A 223 -11.02 -1.79 10.25
CA GLY A 223 -10.28 -2.36 9.13
C GLY A 223 -10.83 -1.95 7.75
N LEU A 224 -10.04 -2.16 6.70
CA LEU A 224 -10.35 -1.75 5.33
C LEU A 224 -10.52 -2.94 4.38
N ILE A 225 -11.48 -2.86 3.45
CA ILE A 225 -11.56 -3.75 2.29
C ILE A 225 -11.42 -2.93 1.02
N VAL A 226 -10.57 -3.42 0.12
CA VAL A 226 -10.38 -2.90 -1.24
C VAL A 226 -10.80 -3.98 -2.23
N PHE A 227 -11.63 -3.62 -3.21
CA PHE A 227 -12.13 -4.49 -4.27
C PHE A 227 -11.50 -4.07 -5.58
N ASP A 228 -10.84 -4.97 -6.30
CA ASP A 228 -10.28 -4.65 -7.60
C ASP A 228 -11.33 -4.74 -8.73
N ASP A 229 -11.02 -4.07 -9.85
CA ASP A 229 -11.63 -4.34 -11.15
C ASP A 229 -13.16 -4.30 -11.13
N LEU A 230 -13.71 -3.25 -10.51
CA LEU A 230 -15.14 -3.06 -10.29
C LEU A 230 -15.98 -3.33 -11.55
N ASP A 231 -15.56 -2.75 -12.68
CA ASP A 231 -16.27 -2.79 -13.95
C ASP A 231 -15.77 -3.91 -14.89
N TRP A 232 -14.90 -4.78 -14.42
CA TRP A 232 -14.46 -5.96 -15.17
C TRP A 232 -15.61 -6.94 -15.34
N CYS A 233 -15.73 -7.51 -16.54
CA CYS A 233 -16.58 -8.67 -16.81
C CYS A 233 -15.91 -9.55 -17.86
N TYR A 234 -16.37 -10.80 -18.03
CA TYR A 234 -15.79 -11.66 -19.06
C TYR A 234 -15.85 -11.01 -20.45
N ALA A 235 -16.92 -10.29 -20.80
CA ALA A 235 -17.06 -9.64 -22.11
C ALA A 235 -15.92 -8.65 -22.43
N ASN A 236 -15.44 -7.90 -21.44
CA ASN A 236 -14.36 -6.92 -21.62
C ASN A 236 -12.97 -7.44 -21.23
N SER A 237 -12.89 -8.68 -20.72
CA SER A 237 -11.63 -9.28 -20.31
C SER A 237 -10.67 -9.53 -21.49
N PRO A 238 -9.43 -9.01 -21.44
CA PRO A 238 -8.41 -9.28 -22.46
C PRO A 238 -8.05 -10.76 -22.58
N THR A 239 -8.18 -11.52 -21.49
CA THR A 239 -7.73 -12.91 -21.38
C THR A 239 -8.87 -13.92 -21.26
N MET A 240 -10.05 -13.49 -20.79
CA MET A 240 -11.17 -14.40 -20.47
C MET A 240 -12.40 -14.23 -21.37
N SER A 241 -12.39 -13.29 -22.32
CA SER A 241 -13.53 -13.03 -23.22
C SER A 241 -14.00 -14.20 -24.08
N LYS A 242 -13.14 -15.20 -24.28
CA LYS A 242 -13.44 -16.40 -25.06
C LYS A 242 -13.90 -17.60 -24.21
N ILE A 243 -13.91 -17.48 -22.89
CA ILE A 243 -14.32 -18.58 -22.01
C ILE A 243 -15.84 -18.81 -22.17
N PRO A 244 -16.28 -20.07 -22.34
CA PRO A 244 -17.69 -20.39 -22.47
C PRO A 244 -18.41 -20.28 -21.13
N VAL A 245 -18.95 -19.10 -20.83
CA VAL A 245 -19.82 -18.83 -19.69
C VAL A 245 -21.22 -18.41 -20.14
N PRO A 246 -22.27 -18.56 -19.32
CA PRO A 246 -23.61 -18.05 -19.61
C PRO A 246 -23.60 -16.54 -19.90
N GLU A 247 -24.43 -16.08 -20.85
CA GLU A 247 -24.40 -14.67 -21.31
C GLU A 247 -24.63 -13.66 -20.18
N ARG A 248 -25.49 -13.99 -19.21
CA ARG A 248 -25.71 -13.14 -18.04
C ARG A 248 -24.41 -12.95 -17.24
N MET A 249 -23.68 -14.03 -16.98
CA MET A 249 -22.37 -13.95 -16.30
C MET A 249 -21.36 -13.19 -17.17
N ARG A 250 -21.40 -13.41 -18.50
CA ARG A 250 -20.47 -12.76 -19.42
C ARG A 250 -20.51 -11.23 -19.34
N GLN A 251 -21.72 -10.68 -19.28
CA GLN A 251 -21.97 -9.24 -19.31
C GLN A 251 -22.01 -8.58 -17.92
N THR A 252 -22.02 -9.37 -16.84
CA THR A 252 -22.20 -8.82 -15.49
C THR A 252 -20.85 -8.41 -14.90
N PRO A 253 -20.63 -7.12 -14.59
CA PRO A 253 -19.53 -6.73 -13.73
C PRO A 253 -19.84 -7.15 -12.29
N ALA A 254 -19.40 -8.35 -11.93
CA ALA A 254 -19.83 -8.99 -10.69
C ALA A 254 -19.35 -8.22 -9.45
N VAL A 255 -18.10 -7.74 -9.47
CA VAL A 255 -17.54 -6.96 -8.37
C VAL A 255 -18.29 -5.64 -8.18
N ARG A 256 -18.63 -4.93 -9.27
CA ARG A 256 -19.57 -3.78 -9.22
C ARG A 256 -20.87 -4.14 -8.50
N LYS A 257 -21.49 -5.26 -8.88
CA LYS A 257 -22.75 -5.69 -8.27
C LYS A 257 -22.57 -5.98 -6.78
N ILE A 258 -21.49 -6.64 -6.37
CA ILE A 258 -21.18 -6.89 -4.96
C ILE A 258 -21.01 -5.57 -4.22
N PHE A 259 -20.21 -4.65 -4.75
CA PHE A 259 -19.94 -3.36 -4.14
C PHE A 259 -21.21 -2.51 -3.97
N GLU A 260 -22.04 -2.41 -5.02
CA GLU A 260 -23.28 -1.62 -5.00
C GLU A 260 -24.40 -2.24 -4.17
N LEU A 261 -24.56 -3.57 -4.23
CA LEU A 261 -25.72 -4.25 -3.65
C LEU A 261 -25.46 -4.81 -2.26
N LEU A 262 -24.21 -5.14 -1.93
CA LEU A 262 -23.84 -5.79 -0.67
C LEU A 262 -22.95 -4.91 0.21
N VAL A 263 -22.11 -4.03 -0.34
CA VAL A 263 -21.18 -3.20 0.45
C VAL A 263 -21.78 -1.84 0.78
N LYS A 264 -22.13 -1.04 -0.24
CA LYS A 264 -22.70 0.32 -0.04
C LYS A 264 -23.92 0.39 0.89
N PRO A 265 -24.90 -0.53 0.82
CA PRO A 265 -26.07 -0.48 1.72
C PRO A 265 -25.79 -1.13 3.09
N ASN A 266 -24.61 -1.69 3.33
CA ASN A 266 -24.31 -2.43 4.54
C ASN A 266 -24.01 -1.47 5.70
N PRO A 267 -24.78 -1.51 6.80
CA PRO A 267 -24.61 -0.57 7.91
C PRO A 267 -23.33 -0.80 8.71
N LEU A 268 -22.58 -1.89 8.47
CA LEU A 268 -21.30 -2.16 9.12
C LEU A 268 -20.12 -1.42 8.48
N PHE A 269 -20.32 -0.80 7.32
CA PHE A 269 -19.28 -0.09 6.59
C PHE A 269 -19.56 1.41 6.52
N CYS A 270 -18.48 2.19 6.60
CA CYS A 270 -18.42 3.63 6.41
C CYS A 270 -17.33 3.98 5.39
N ASP A 271 -17.21 5.27 5.06
CA ASP A 271 -16.19 5.78 4.14
C ASP A 271 -16.08 4.94 2.86
N VAL A 272 -17.23 4.71 2.22
CA VAL A 272 -17.34 3.89 1.00
C VAL A 272 -17.14 4.78 -0.22
N TYR A 273 -16.09 4.53 -0.99
CA TYR A 273 -15.74 5.33 -2.17
C TYR A 273 -15.06 4.50 -3.25
N GLU A 274 -14.81 5.13 -4.40
CA GLU A 274 -14.20 4.49 -5.56
C GLU A 274 -12.98 5.31 -6.00
N ILE A 275 -11.91 4.63 -6.39
CA ILE A 275 -10.65 5.24 -6.81
C ILE A 275 -9.93 4.30 -7.79
N GLU A 276 -9.48 4.80 -8.94
CA GLU A 276 -8.76 4.01 -9.96
C GLU A 276 -9.45 2.68 -10.35
N GLY A 277 -10.80 2.69 -10.42
CA GLY A 277 -11.57 1.48 -10.74
C GLY A 277 -11.64 0.44 -9.62
N MET A 278 -11.16 0.77 -8.41
CA MET A 278 -11.30 -0.02 -7.19
C MET A 278 -12.38 0.54 -6.27
N GLY A 279 -13.06 -0.36 -5.55
CA GLY A 279 -14.00 0.00 -4.49
C GLY A 279 -13.29 -0.07 -3.15
N VAL A 280 -13.51 0.91 -2.28
CA VAL A 280 -12.94 0.93 -0.92
C VAL A 280 -14.08 1.07 0.09
N ALA A 281 -14.03 0.30 1.17
CA ALA A 281 -14.96 0.40 2.27
C ALA A 281 -14.25 0.14 3.60
N LYS A 282 -14.53 0.98 4.60
CA LYS A 282 -13.98 0.83 5.95
C LYS A 282 -15.03 0.24 6.88
N LYS A 283 -14.67 -0.76 7.67
CA LYS A 283 -15.56 -1.31 8.68
C LYS A 283 -15.64 -0.37 9.87
N LEU A 284 -16.84 -0.18 10.41
CA LEU A 284 -17.05 0.65 11.59
C LEU A 284 -16.22 0.15 12.79
N PRO A 285 -15.71 1.05 13.65
CA PRO A 285 -15.01 0.70 14.90
C PRO A 285 -15.89 -0.01 15.94
#